data_AF-A0A383EFL3-F1
#
_entry.id   AF-A0A383EFL3-F1
#
_cell.length_a   1.000
_cell.length_b   1.000
_cell.length_c   1.000
_cell.angle_alpha   90.00
_cell.angle_beta   90.00
_cell.angle_gamma   90.00
#
_symmetry.space_group_name_H-M   'P 1'
#
loop_
_entity.id
_entity.type
_entity.pdbx_description
1 polymer ?
#
loop_
_entity_poly.entity_id
_entity_poly.type
_entity_poly.pdbx_seq_one_letter_code
_entity_poly.pdbx_strand_id
1 'polypeptide(L)'
;RQRLQYIELMAFYAGVITRSDIAKAFAISDAAATKDLKFYSEIAPDNLIYKHSVFGFVPGNSFREVFADLSPAVALSIFEANFIISSTPNIDNHMFGIPTSGLSLPSRLPKKSVLAQITRSICGKKKLKVSYHSLTEKEQPTKRIIEPHSLVNTGFRWHVRAYSEETFDFRDFVLSRFANAKCLDDEVESNELYDDDWVEIISLELAPHPKLNKEKQKSLLIDYSTNKDLI
;
A
#
# COMPACT_ATOMS: atom_id res chain seq x y z
N ARG A 1 -0.83 8.65 20.61
CA ARG A 1 0.21 8.41 19.58
C ARG A 1 -0.19 8.97 18.21
N GLN A 2 -1.29 8.51 17.60
CA GLN A 2 -1.77 9.02 16.28
C GLN A 2 -1.90 10.56 16.21
N ARG A 3 -2.40 11.22 17.26
CA ARG A 3 -2.49 12.70 17.29
C ARG A 3 -1.13 13.41 17.28
N LEU A 4 -0.10 12.82 17.89
CA LEU A 4 1.26 13.38 17.88
C LEU A 4 1.91 13.20 16.50
N GLN A 5 1.63 12.07 15.85
CA GLN A 5 2.05 11.84 14.46
C GLN A 5 1.41 12.87 13.51
N TYR A 6 0.12 13.17 13.71
CA TYR A 6 -0.59 14.19 12.95
C TYR A 6 0.04 15.58 13.13
N ILE A 7 0.38 15.95 14.37
CA ILE A 7 1.07 17.23 14.67
C ILE A 7 2.36 17.35 13.87
N GLU A 8 3.20 16.31 13.87
CA GLU A 8 4.47 16.32 13.14
C GLU A 8 4.28 16.38 11.63
N LEU A 9 3.37 15.57 11.11
CA LEU A 9 3.07 15.54 9.69
C LEU A 9 2.60 16.92 9.20
N MET A 10 1.71 17.58 9.94
CA MET A 10 1.18 18.90 9.57
C MET A 10 2.19 20.02 9.76
N ALA A 11 2.90 20.05 10.88
CA ALA A 11 3.95 21.03 11.07
C ALA A 11 5.00 20.94 9.95
N PHE A 12 5.42 19.73 9.57
CA PHE A 12 6.46 19.55 8.57
C PHE A 12 5.98 19.79 7.13
N TYR A 13 4.89 19.13 6.71
CA TYR A 13 4.45 19.16 5.31
C TYR A 13 3.51 20.33 4.99
N ALA A 14 2.60 20.70 5.90
CA ALA A 14 1.74 21.86 5.72
C ALA A 14 2.39 23.17 6.21
N GLY A 15 3.51 23.06 6.94
CA GLY A 15 4.26 24.20 7.47
C GLY A 15 3.60 24.88 8.69
N VAL A 16 2.41 24.44 9.08
CA VAL A 16 1.66 24.97 10.21
C VAL A 16 0.68 23.92 10.75
N ILE A 17 0.50 23.92 12.07
CA ILE A 17 -0.55 23.17 12.75
C ILE A 17 -1.24 24.07 13.77
N THR A 18 -2.57 24.13 13.71
CA THR A 18 -3.39 24.86 14.69
C THR A 18 -4.11 23.89 15.62
N ARG A 19 -4.58 24.43 16.75
CA ARG A 19 -5.46 23.71 17.65
C ARG A 19 -6.73 23.23 16.94
N SER A 20 -7.30 24.06 16.06
CA SER A 20 -8.52 23.71 15.33
C SER A 20 -8.33 22.57 14.36
N ASP A 21 -7.14 22.42 13.78
CA ASP A 21 -6.86 21.32 12.85
C ASP A 21 -6.90 19.97 13.59
N ILE A 22 -6.26 19.90 14.76
CA ILE A 22 -6.26 18.70 15.61
C ILE A 22 -7.68 18.39 16.10
N ALA A 23 -8.40 19.41 16.57
CA ALA A 23 -9.76 19.27 17.07
C ALA A 23 -10.71 18.72 16.00
N LYS A 24 -10.64 19.26 14.78
CA LYS A 24 -11.42 18.81 13.62
C LYS A 24 -11.02 17.40 13.19
N ALA A 25 -9.72 17.14 13.01
CA ALA A 25 -9.23 15.87 12.49
C ALA A 25 -9.58 14.67 13.40
N PHE A 26 -9.65 14.88 14.71
CA PHE A 26 -9.92 13.82 15.69
C PHE A 26 -11.29 13.93 16.37
N ALA A 27 -12.14 14.88 15.97
CA ALA A 27 -13.44 15.16 16.60
C ALA A 27 -13.34 15.31 18.14
N ILE A 28 -12.35 16.07 18.60
CA ILE A 28 -12.10 16.34 20.03
C ILE A 28 -12.31 17.81 20.37
N SER A 29 -12.38 18.13 21.66
CA SER A 29 -12.48 19.52 22.11
C SER A 29 -11.17 20.29 21.92
N ASP A 30 -11.27 21.60 21.76
CA ASP A 30 -10.12 22.52 21.72
C ASP A 30 -9.21 22.35 22.93
N ALA A 31 -9.76 22.15 24.13
CA ALA A 31 -8.98 21.94 25.34
C ALA A 31 -8.13 20.66 25.27
N ALA A 32 -8.67 19.58 24.69
CA ALA A 32 -7.93 18.34 24.47
C ALA A 32 -6.80 18.54 23.43
N ALA A 33 -7.08 19.24 22.33
CA ALA A 33 -6.07 19.58 21.32
C ALA A 33 -4.94 20.45 21.88
N THR A 34 -5.24 21.46 22.71
CA THR A 34 -4.21 22.25 23.42
C THR A 34 -3.35 21.36 24.31
N LYS A 35 -3.96 20.39 25.01
CA LYS A 35 -3.23 19.46 25.85
C LYS A 35 -2.27 18.59 25.03
N ASP A 36 -2.69 18.13 23.85
CA ASP A 36 -1.82 17.36 22.95
C ASP A 36 -0.63 18.19 22.43
N LEU A 37 -0.85 19.46 22.03
CA LEU A 37 0.23 20.38 21.59
C LEU A 37 1.22 20.68 22.71
N LYS A 38 0.72 20.90 23.93
CA LYS A 38 1.55 21.10 25.12
C LYS A 38 2.39 19.86 25.40
N PHE A 39 1.76 18.69 25.41
CA PHE A 39 2.45 17.41 25.63
C PHE A 39 3.50 17.14 24.55
N TYR A 40 3.20 17.44 23.28
CA TYR A 40 4.19 17.34 22.20
C TYR A 40 5.40 18.23 22.47
N SER A 41 5.17 19.50 22.82
CA SER A 41 6.24 20.49 23.06
C SER A 41 7.11 20.15 24.28
N GLU A 42 6.56 19.42 25.27
CA GLU A 42 7.32 18.90 26.42
C GLU A 42 8.29 17.78 26.00
N ILE A 43 7.93 16.98 24.99
CA ILE A 43 8.73 15.83 24.53
C ILE A 43 9.75 16.25 23.46
N ALA A 44 9.36 17.15 22.56
CA ALA A 44 10.21 17.68 21.50
C ALA A 44 10.31 19.21 21.62
N PRO A 45 11.14 19.70 22.56
CA PRO A 45 11.43 21.13 22.66
C PRO A 45 11.94 21.66 21.32
N ASP A 46 11.62 22.92 21.01
CA ASP A 46 12.04 23.63 19.79
C ASP A 46 11.49 23.13 18.45
N ASN A 47 10.80 21.98 18.41
CA ASN A 47 10.16 21.51 17.18
C ASN A 47 9.01 22.40 16.74
N LEU A 48 8.22 22.95 17.68
CA LEU A 48 7.07 23.80 17.35
C LEU A 48 7.26 25.22 17.90
N ILE A 49 7.18 26.20 17.02
CA ILE A 49 7.26 27.62 17.36
C ILE A 49 5.88 28.23 17.16
N TYR A 50 5.29 28.76 18.23
CA TYR A 50 4.03 29.48 18.12
C TYR A 50 4.21 30.80 17.38
N LYS A 51 3.40 31.04 16.34
CA LYS A 51 3.37 32.29 15.57
C LYS A 51 1.98 32.90 15.59
N HIS A 52 1.88 34.10 16.16
CA HIS A 52 0.63 34.86 16.24
C HIS A 52 0.01 35.18 14.88
N SER A 53 0.82 35.38 13.83
CA SER A 53 0.33 35.73 12.48
C SER A 53 -0.54 34.65 11.84
N VAL A 54 -0.31 33.38 12.18
CA VAL A 54 -1.07 32.22 11.67
C VAL A 54 -1.94 31.58 12.77
N PHE A 55 -1.96 32.18 13.97
CA PHE A 55 -2.64 31.65 15.16
C PHE A 55 -2.35 30.16 15.41
N GLY A 56 -1.11 29.72 15.15
CA GLY A 56 -0.73 28.31 15.09
C GLY A 56 0.75 28.10 15.36
N PHE A 57 1.17 26.84 15.24
CA PHE A 57 2.56 26.42 15.46
C PHE A 57 3.20 26.08 14.12
N VAL A 58 4.41 26.58 13.90
CA VAL A 58 5.22 26.29 12.69
C VAL A 58 6.42 25.42 13.08
N PRO A 59 7.01 24.65 12.15
CA PRO A 59 8.19 23.86 12.44
C PRO A 59 9.37 24.78 12.79
N GLY A 60 10.13 24.41 13.81
CA GLY A 60 11.38 25.06 14.15
C GLY A 60 12.48 24.77 13.13
N ASN A 61 13.54 25.57 13.14
CA ASN A 61 14.67 25.42 12.20
C ASN A 61 15.39 24.08 12.34
N SER A 62 15.32 23.47 13.52
CA SER A 62 15.96 22.19 13.85
C SER A 62 14.94 21.06 14.03
N PHE A 63 13.74 21.19 13.45
CA PHE A 63 12.67 20.21 13.56
C PHE A 63 13.17 18.80 13.25
N ARG A 64 12.83 17.83 14.12
CA ARG A 64 13.06 16.39 13.89
C ARG A 64 11.87 15.57 14.37
N GLU A 65 11.38 14.67 13.54
CA GLU A 65 10.29 13.77 13.89
C GLU A 65 10.65 12.83 15.05
N VAL A 66 9.70 12.65 15.97
CA VAL A 66 9.82 11.78 17.16
C VAL A 66 8.77 10.67 17.11
N PHE A 67 7.61 10.91 16.51
CA PHE A 67 6.47 9.99 16.51
C PHE A 67 6.09 9.48 15.13
N ALA A 68 6.21 10.31 14.09
CA ALA A 68 5.87 10.01 12.70
C ALA A 68 7.11 9.58 11.91
N ASP A 69 6.90 8.69 10.93
CA ASP A 69 7.83 8.53 9.82
C ASP A 69 7.44 9.58 8.77
N LEU A 70 8.29 10.60 8.62
CA LEU A 70 8.07 11.69 7.68
C LEU A 70 8.73 11.44 6.32
N SER A 71 9.21 10.23 6.04
CA SER A 71 9.74 9.91 4.72
C SER A 71 8.69 10.16 3.62
N PRO A 72 9.09 10.62 2.42
CA PRO A 72 8.15 10.91 1.34
C PRO A 72 7.25 9.73 1.00
N ALA A 73 7.76 8.49 1.06
CA ALA A 73 6.98 7.29 0.79
C ALA A 73 5.78 7.14 1.74
N VAL A 74 6.00 7.33 3.05
CA VAL A 74 4.93 7.24 4.06
C VAL A 74 3.98 8.43 3.93
N ALA A 75 4.50 9.65 3.85
CA ALA A 75 3.68 10.86 3.79
C ALA A 75 2.77 10.88 2.55
N LEU A 76 3.30 10.57 1.36
CA LEU A 76 2.51 10.52 0.12
C LEU A 76 1.43 9.43 0.18
N SER A 77 1.71 8.27 0.79
CA SER A 77 0.71 7.20 0.97
C SER A 77 -0.47 7.63 1.85
N ILE A 78 -0.18 8.44 2.88
CA ILE A 78 -1.18 9.01 3.78
C ILE A 78 -2.03 10.06 3.04
N PHE A 79 -1.41 10.88 2.20
CA PHE A 79 -2.12 11.87 1.38
C PHE A 79 -2.97 11.21 0.28
N GLU A 80 -2.55 10.06 -0.25
CA GLU A 80 -3.33 9.25 -1.18
C GLU A 80 -4.51 8.55 -0.48
N ALA A 81 -4.32 8.00 0.72
CA ALA A 81 -5.39 7.31 1.45
C ALA A 81 -6.59 8.24 1.76
N ASN A 82 -6.35 9.53 1.97
CA ASN A 82 -7.41 10.53 2.12
C ASN A 82 -8.35 10.62 0.92
N PHE A 83 -7.84 10.43 -0.29
CA PHE A 83 -8.64 10.37 -1.51
C PHE A 83 -9.52 9.11 -1.54
N ILE A 84 -9.01 7.97 -1.06
CA ILE A 84 -9.70 6.68 -1.14
C ILE A 84 -10.83 6.55 -0.10
N ILE A 85 -10.63 7.06 1.12
CA ILE A 85 -11.62 6.95 2.21
C ILE A 85 -12.82 7.89 1.96
N SER A 86 -12.59 9.03 1.32
CA SER A 86 -13.63 9.97 0.90
C SER A 86 -14.28 9.52 -0.42
N SER A 87 -15.01 8.40 -0.39
CA SER A 87 -15.82 7.90 -1.52
C SER A 87 -16.95 8.86 -1.95
N THR A 88 -17.10 9.99 -1.25
CA THR A 88 -17.78 11.19 -1.72
C THR A 88 -16.74 12.30 -1.86
N PRO A 89 -16.71 13.05 -2.98
CA PRO A 89 -15.80 14.18 -3.16
C PRO A 89 -16.27 15.30 -2.23
N ASN A 90 -15.91 15.22 -0.95
CA ASN A 90 -16.01 16.35 -0.05
C ASN A 90 -14.76 17.19 -0.28
N ILE A 91 -14.84 18.03 -1.32
CA ILE A 91 -13.80 18.96 -1.78
C ILE A 91 -13.30 19.87 -0.63
N ASP A 92 -14.10 20.01 0.43
CA ASP A 92 -13.82 20.90 1.55
C ASP A 92 -13.24 20.19 2.80
N ASN A 93 -13.03 18.87 2.76
CA ASN A 93 -12.57 18.11 3.93
C ASN A 93 -11.29 17.30 3.65
N HIS A 94 -10.27 17.98 3.14
CA HIS A 94 -8.92 17.42 3.10
C HIS A 94 -8.40 17.30 4.54
N MET A 95 -8.29 16.07 5.07
CA MET A 95 -7.81 15.80 6.44
C MET A 95 -6.42 16.42 6.73
N PHE A 96 -5.68 16.82 5.68
CA PHE A 96 -4.38 17.48 5.74
C PHE A 96 -4.31 18.82 4.98
N GLY A 97 -5.41 19.35 4.45
CA GLY A 97 -5.42 20.60 3.67
C GLY A 97 -4.70 20.55 2.31
N ILE A 98 -3.99 19.47 2.00
CA ILE A 98 -3.28 19.29 0.72
C ILE A 98 -4.24 18.62 -0.29
N PRO A 99 -4.61 19.30 -1.38
CA PRO A 99 -5.42 18.69 -2.43
C PRO A 99 -4.61 17.61 -3.14
N THR A 100 -5.10 16.37 -3.11
CA THR A 100 -4.57 15.27 -3.91
C THR A 100 -5.62 14.77 -4.88
N SER A 101 -5.16 14.29 -6.04
CA SER A 101 -6.02 13.65 -7.05
C SER A 101 -5.33 12.39 -7.52
N GLY A 102 -6.06 11.28 -7.48
CA GLY A 102 -5.56 9.97 -7.91
C GLY A 102 -6.46 9.35 -8.96
N LEU A 103 -5.90 8.44 -9.74
CA LEU A 103 -6.69 7.57 -10.60
C LEU A 103 -7.00 6.29 -9.83
N SER A 104 -8.29 6.02 -9.56
CA SER A 104 -8.68 4.71 -9.06
C SER A 104 -8.60 3.71 -10.21
N LEU A 105 -7.64 2.78 -10.15
CA LEU A 105 -7.58 1.68 -11.09
C LEU A 105 -8.86 0.82 -10.93
N PRO A 106 -9.44 0.30 -12.04
CA PRO A 106 -10.61 -0.57 -11.95
C PRO A 106 -10.33 -1.74 -11.01
N SER A 107 -11.24 -1.98 -10.05
CA SER A 107 -11.12 -3.11 -9.14
C SER A 107 -11.20 -4.42 -9.92
N ARG A 108 -10.06 -5.11 -10.02
CA ARG A 108 -9.92 -6.43 -10.66
C ARG A 108 -9.86 -7.50 -9.57
N LEU A 109 -10.92 -7.56 -8.76
CA LEU A 109 -11.03 -8.48 -7.63
C LEU A 109 -12.24 -9.42 -7.79
N PRO A 110 -12.15 -10.65 -7.25
CA PRO A 110 -13.28 -11.56 -7.21
C PRO A 110 -14.29 -11.11 -6.15
N LYS A 111 -15.46 -11.77 -6.11
CA LYS A 111 -16.43 -11.58 -5.02
C LYS A 111 -15.79 -11.93 -3.67
N LYS A 112 -16.19 -11.22 -2.60
CA LYS A 112 -15.70 -11.47 -1.22
C LYS A 112 -15.83 -12.93 -0.78
N SER A 113 -16.89 -13.62 -1.21
CA SER A 113 -17.12 -15.04 -0.91
C SER A 113 -16.08 -15.96 -1.55
N VAL A 114 -15.60 -15.63 -2.76
CA VAL A 114 -14.57 -16.37 -3.48
C VAL A 114 -13.22 -16.16 -2.80
N LEU A 115 -12.87 -14.91 -2.50
CA LEU A 115 -11.61 -14.58 -1.81
C LEU A 115 -11.52 -15.29 -0.46
N ALA A 116 -12.61 -15.31 0.33
CA ALA A 116 -12.64 -15.99 1.61
C ALA A 116 -12.38 -17.51 1.50
N GLN A 117 -12.80 -18.15 0.41
CA GLN A 117 -12.53 -19.58 0.18
C GLN A 117 -11.06 -19.83 -0.19
N ILE A 118 -10.49 -18.95 -1.03
CA ILE A 118 -9.07 -18.99 -1.39
C ILE A 118 -8.21 -18.82 -0.14
N THR A 119 -8.44 -17.80 0.68
CA THR A 119 -7.62 -17.53 1.86
C THR A 119 -7.77 -18.60 2.94
N ARG A 120 -8.96 -19.19 3.12
CA ARG A 120 -9.14 -20.34 4.02
C ARG A 120 -8.35 -21.56 3.56
N SER A 121 -8.32 -21.83 2.27
CA SER A 121 -7.56 -22.93 1.69
C SER A 121 -6.05 -22.74 1.89
N ILE A 122 -5.53 -21.53 1.68
CA ILE A 122 -4.12 -21.19 1.97
C ILE A 122 -3.81 -21.37 3.46
N CYS A 123 -4.56 -20.70 4.34
CA CYS A 123 -4.30 -20.74 5.79
C CYS A 123 -4.48 -22.15 6.38
N GLY A 124 -5.43 -22.92 5.83
CA GLY A 124 -5.74 -24.28 6.27
C GLY A 124 -4.90 -25.37 5.60
N LYS A 125 -4.02 -25.01 4.64
CA LYS A 125 -3.29 -25.97 3.80
C LYS A 125 -4.21 -27.02 3.18
N LYS A 126 -5.32 -26.57 2.62
CA LYS A 126 -6.36 -27.42 2.02
C LYS A 126 -6.46 -27.22 0.52
N LYS A 127 -6.84 -28.27 -0.22
CA LYS A 127 -7.09 -28.18 -1.66
C LYS A 127 -8.25 -27.23 -1.96
N LEU A 128 -8.22 -26.58 -3.11
CA LEU A 128 -9.22 -25.62 -3.55
C LEU A 128 -9.85 -26.05 -4.87
N LYS A 129 -11.17 -26.25 -4.85
CA LYS A 129 -11.95 -26.46 -6.08
C LYS A 129 -12.39 -25.11 -6.64
N VAL A 130 -12.06 -24.85 -7.90
CA VAL A 130 -12.25 -23.54 -8.53
C VAL A 130 -13.03 -23.67 -9.83
N SER A 131 -13.75 -22.61 -10.20
CA SER A 131 -14.24 -22.39 -11.56
C SER A 131 -13.53 -21.15 -12.10
N TYR A 132 -12.64 -21.36 -13.07
CA TYR A 132 -11.67 -20.34 -13.50
C TYR A 132 -11.84 -20.02 -14.99
N HIS A 133 -11.92 -18.73 -15.31
CA HIS A 133 -11.94 -18.24 -16.69
C HIS A 133 -10.51 -18.17 -17.26
N SER A 134 -10.11 -19.17 -18.03
CA SER A 134 -8.83 -19.17 -18.75
C SER A 134 -8.90 -18.31 -20.01
N LEU A 135 -7.75 -17.78 -20.45
CA LEU A 135 -7.63 -17.13 -21.77
C LEU A 135 -7.41 -18.13 -22.91
N THR A 136 -7.04 -19.37 -22.62
CA THR A 136 -6.86 -20.42 -23.63
C THR A 136 -8.21 -20.98 -24.07
N GLU A 137 -8.60 -20.71 -25.34
CA GLU A 137 -9.64 -21.25 -26.25
C GLU A 137 -10.96 -21.89 -25.73
N LYS A 138 -11.15 -22.10 -24.44
CA LYS A 138 -12.36 -22.68 -23.85
C LYS A 138 -13.32 -21.55 -23.50
N GLU A 139 -14.46 -21.53 -24.17
CA GLU A 139 -15.54 -20.54 -23.99
C GLU A 139 -16.15 -20.54 -22.57
N GLN A 140 -15.89 -21.58 -21.76
CA GLN A 140 -16.52 -21.76 -20.44
C GLN A 140 -15.49 -21.86 -19.30
N PRO A 141 -15.83 -21.34 -18.09
CA PRO A 141 -14.97 -21.49 -16.93
C PRO A 141 -14.76 -22.96 -16.59
N THR A 142 -13.51 -23.39 -16.66
CA THR A 142 -13.10 -24.77 -16.37
C THR A 142 -13.07 -25.02 -14.86
N LYS A 143 -13.66 -26.14 -14.43
CA LYS A 143 -13.55 -26.63 -13.05
C LYS A 143 -12.19 -27.30 -12.86
N ARG A 144 -11.45 -26.89 -11.85
CA ARG A 144 -10.11 -27.42 -11.55
C ARG A 144 -9.92 -27.57 -10.04
N ILE A 145 -8.97 -28.41 -9.64
CA ILE A 145 -8.45 -28.47 -8.28
C ILE A 145 -7.05 -27.86 -8.31
N ILE A 146 -6.79 -26.96 -7.36
CA ILE A 146 -5.49 -26.34 -7.17
C ILE A 146 -5.12 -26.38 -5.69
N GLU A 147 -3.84 -26.30 -5.40
CA GLU A 147 -3.29 -26.27 -4.06
C GLU A 147 -2.59 -24.92 -3.85
N PRO A 148 -3.30 -23.91 -3.33
CA PRO A 148 -2.78 -22.56 -3.24
C PRO A 148 -1.87 -22.39 -2.02
N HIS A 149 -0.76 -21.68 -2.18
CA HIS A 149 0.18 -21.40 -1.07
C HIS A 149 0.47 -19.91 -0.87
N SER A 150 0.32 -19.05 -1.87
CA SER A 150 0.69 -17.62 -1.72
C SER A 150 -0.20 -16.67 -2.50
N LEU A 151 -0.41 -15.48 -1.93
CA LEU A 151 -1.04 -14.34 -2.60
C LEU A 151 0.04 -13.37 -3.06
N VAL A 152 -0.06 -12.90 -4.31
CA VAL A 152 0.93 -11.99 -4.91
C VAL A 152 0.21 -10.74 -5.42
N ASN A 153 0.73 -9.57 -5.05
CA ASN A 153 0.30 -8.30 -5.62
C ASN A 153 1.40 -7.76 -6.54
N THR A 154 1.09 -7.64 -7.84
CA THR A 154 2.01 -7.12 -8.86
C THR A 154 1.94 -5.59 -9.02
N GLY A 155 1.22 -4.89 -8.14
CA GLY A 155 0.89 -3.47 -8.25
C GLY A 155 -0.34 -3.19 -9.12
N PHE A 156 -0.67 -4.09 -10.06
CA PHE A 156 -1.84 -3.95 -10.94
C PHE A 156 -2.91 -5.02 -10.74
N ARG A 157 -2.51 -6.21 -10.29
CA ARG A 157 -3.39 -7.37 -10.14
C ARG A 157 -2.96 -8.21 -8.96
N TRP A 158 -3.95 -8.83 -8.33
CA TRP A 158 -3.73 -9.87 -7.35
C TRP A 158 -3.76 -11.25 -8.02
N HIS A 159 -2.85 -12.11 -7.58
CA HIS A 159 -2.70 -13.48 -8.03
C HIS A 159 -2.71 -14.41 -6.82
N VAL A 160 -3.06 -15.67 -7.06
CA VAL A 160 -2.73 -16.77 -6.18
C VAL A 160 -1.74 -17.69 -6.91
N ARG A 161 -0.61 -17.98 -6.27
CA ARG A 161 0.35 -19.00 -6.71
C ARG A 161 -0.12 -20.34 -6.13
N ALA A 162 -0.23 -21.35 -7.00
CA ALA A 162 -0.78 -22.64 -6.63
C ALA A 162 -0.24 -23.76 -7.53
N TYR A 163 -0.08 -24.95 -6.97
CA TYR A 163 0.10 -26.17 -7.76
C TYR A 163 -1.23 -26.57 -8.40
N SER A 164 -1.22 -26.94 -9.68
CA SER A 164 -2.41 -27.40 -10.40
C SER A 164 -2.39 -28.90 -10.61
N GLU A 165 -3.40 -29.61 -10.10
CA GLU A 165 -3.52 -31.06 -10.30
C GLU A 165 -3.86 -31.45 -11.75
N GLU A 166 -4.31 -30.50 -12.57
CA GLU A 166 -4.62 -30.76 -13.99
C GLU A 166 -3.35 -30.76 -14.84
N THR A 167 -2.43 -29.85 -14.56
CA THR A 167 -1.21 -29.63 -15.37
C THR A 167 0.07 -30.11 -14.69
N PHE A 168 -0.02 -30.54 -13.43
CA PHE A 168 1.08 -31.05 -12.61
C PHE A 168 2.26 -30.06 -12.48
N ASP A 169 1.95 -28.77 -12.35
CA ASP A 169 2.93 -27.69 -12.21
C ASP A 169 2.39 -26.51 -11.37
N PHE A 170 3.29 -25.66 -10.89
CA PHE A 170 2.93 -24.41 -10.20
C PHE A 170 2.61 -23.30 -11.19
N ARG A 171 1.52 -22.56 -10.92
CA ARG A 171 1.02 -21.50 -11.80
C ARG A 171 0.46 -20.32 -11.04
N ASP A 172 0.43 -19.18 -11.73
CA ASP A 172 -0.22 -17.96 -11.27
C ASP A 172 -1.65 -17.85 -11.76
N PHE A 173 -2.60 -17.75 -10.82
CA PHE A 173 -4.01 -17.54 -11.13
C PHE A 173 -4.44 -16.13 -10.72
N VAL A 174 -4.77 -15.29 -11.71
CA VAL A 174 -5.30 -13.94 -11.47
C VAL A 174 -6.63 -14.01 -10.70
N LEU A 175 -6.75 -13.33 -9.56
CA LEU A 175 -7.92 -13.40 -8.69
C LEU A 175 -9.21 -12.95 -9.40
N SER A 176 -9.14 -11.97 -10.29
CA SER A 176 -10.31 -11.44 -11.01
C SER A 176 -11.01 -12.45 -11.92
N ARG A 177 -10.38 -13.60 -12.20
CA ARG A 177 -10.89 -14.63 -13.13
C ARG A 177 -11.53 -15.82 -12.43
N PHE A 178 -11.57 -15.83 -11.09
CA PHE A 178 -12.27 -16.84 -10.32
C PHE A 178 -13.78 -16.55 -10.33
N ALA A 179 -14.54 -17.37 -11.04
CA ALA A 179 -16.00 -17.32 -11.04
C ALA A 179 -16.57 -17.86 -9.72
N ASN A 180 -15.98 -18.94 -9.21
CA ASN A 180 -16.34 -19.57 -7.95
C ASN A 180 -15.14 -20.29 -7.35
N ALA A 181 -15.12 -20.47 -6.02
CA ALA A 181 -14.11 -21.21 -5.30
C ALA A 181 -14.74 -21.92 -4.09
N LYS A 182 -14.25 -23.11 -3.75
CA LYS A 182 -14.65 -23.89 -2.59
C LYS A 182 -13.41 -24.54 -1.98
N CYS A 183 -13.09 -24.17 -0.74
CA CYS A 183 -12.12 -24.88 0.07
C CYS A 183 -12.63 -26.31 0.32
N LEU A 184 -11.77 -27.29 0.10
CA LEU A 184 -12.04 -28.69 0.38
C LEU A 184 -11.49 -29.05 1.76
N ASP A 185 -11.81 -30.27 2.22
CA ASP A 185 -11.27 -30.80 3.48
C ASP A 185 -9.96 -31.59 3.24
N ASP A 186 -9.69 -31.95 1.99
CA ASP A 186 -8.46 -32.60 1.54
C ASP A 186 -7.24 -31.70 1.80
N GLU A 187 -6.17 -32.27 2.34
CA GLU A 187 -4.90 -31.57 2.55
C GLU A 187 -4.15 -31.41 1.22
N VAL A 188 -3.41 -30.30 1.11
CA VAL A 188 -2.47 -30.12 -0.01
C VAL A 188 -1.29 -31.08 0.15
N GLU A 189 -0.77 -31.56 -0.98
CA GLU A 189 0.46 -32.36 -1.03
C GLU A 189 1.66 -31.47 -1.38
N SER A 190 1.42 -30.36 -2.07
CA SER A 190 2.39 -29.31 -2.40
C SER A 190 2.58 -28.29 -1.29
N ASN A 191 3.67 -27.52 -1.36
CA ASN A 191 3.90 -26.32 -0.54
C ASN A 191 4.85 -25.38 -1.27
N GLU A 192 5.08 -24.17 -0.72
CA GLU A 192 5.93 -23.17 -1.37
C GLU A 192 7.38 -23.63 -1.59
N LEU A 193 7.91 -24.58 -0.80
CA LEU A 193 9.28 -25.07 -0.92
C LEU A 193 9.46 -26.06 -2.07
N TYR A 194 8.36 -26.57 -2.64
CA TYR A 194 8.40 -27.47 -3.79
C TYR A 194 8.26 -26.72 -5.12
N ASP A 195 8.04 -25.41 -5.07
CA ASP A 195 7.95 -24.53 -6.23
C ASP A 195 9.32 -23.89 -6.47
N ASP A 196 10.15 -24.56 -7.27
CA ASP A 196 11.54 -24.14 -7.54
C ASP A 196 11.59 -22.68 -8.04
N ASP A 197 10.70 -22.31 -8.98
CA ASP A 197 10.58 -20.94 -9.52
C ASP A 197 10.21 -19.90 -8.44
N TRP A 198 9.56 -20.33 -7.36
CA TRP A 198 9.13 -19.45 -6.26
C TRP A 198 10.22 -19.26 -5.21
N VAL A 199 10.98 -20.32 -4.90
CA VAL A 199 12.08 -20.23 -3.93
C VAL A 199 13.35 -19.64 -4.54
N GLU A 200 13.49 -19.65 -5.86
CA GLU A 200 14.62 -19.05 -6.55
C GLU A 200 14.56 -17.51 -6.46
N ILE A 201 15.51 -16.94 -5.71
CA ILE A 201 15.70 -15.49 -5.65
C ILE A 201 16.67 -15.09 -6.76
N ILE A 202 16.17 -14.35 -7.75
CA ILE A 202 16.99 -13.75 -8.80
C ILE A 202 17.26 -12.26 -8.51
N SER A 203 18.51 -11.83 -8.72
CA SER A 203 18.87 -10.42 -8.71
C SER A 203 18.76 -9.87 -10.13
N LEU A 204 17.91 -8.87 -10.31
CA LEU A 204 17.81 -8.12 -11.55
C LEU A 204 18.53 -6.79 -11.39
N GLU A 205 19.50 -6.52 -12.26
CA GLU A 205 20.14 -5.21 -12.36
C GLU A 205 19.53 -4.45 -13.53
N LEU A 206 19.00 -3.26 -13.27
CA LEU A 206 18.44 -2.41 -14.32
C LEU A 206 19.50 -1.36 -14.69
N ALA A 207 19.56 -0.99 -15.96
CA ALA A 207 20.45 0.07 -16.42
C ALA A 207 19.73 0.95 -17.45
N PRO A 208 20.04 2.25 -17.50
CA PRO A 208 19.56 3.11 -18.58
C PRO A 208 19.92 2.52 -19.95
N HIS A 209 18.99 2.57 -20.90
CA HIS A 209 19.21 1.99 -22.22
C HIS A 209 20.49 2.61 -22.87
N PRO A 210 21.43 1.78 -23.38
CA PRO A 210 22.71 2.27 -23.90
C PRO A 210 22.64 3.22 -25.10
N LYS A 211 21.48 3.34 -25.77
CA LYS A 211 21.26 4.25 -26.90
C LYS A 211 20.88 5.67 -26.47
N LEU A 212 20.62 5.89 -25.18
CA LEU A 212 20.38 7.21 -24.62
C LEU A 212 21.70 7.98 -24.50
N ASN A 213 21.65 9.29 -24.70
CA ASN A 213 22.80 10.14 -24.42
C ASN A 213 23.07 10.23 -22.91
N LYS A 214 24.27 10.66 -22.53
CA LYS A 214 24.71 10.67 -21.12
C LYS A 214 23.83 11.50 -20.19
N GLU A 215 23.33 12.64 -20.66
CA GLU A 215 22.40 13.46 -19.87
C GLU A 215 21.08 12.74 -19.59
N LYS A 216 20.48 12.07 -20.58
CA LYS A 216 19.26 11.28 -20.39
C LYS A 216 19.49 10.07 -19.47
N GLN A 217 20.64 9.40 -19.60
CA GLN A 217 21.00 8.32 -18.67
C GLN A 217 21.08 8.85 -17.24
N LYS A 218 21.75 9.99 -17.03
CA LYS A 218 21.87 10.63 -15.72
C LYS A 218 20.50 11.02 -15.12
N SER A 219 19.60 11.60 -15.93
CA SER A 219 18.24 11.91 -15.47
C SER A 219 17.50 10.66 -14.97
N LEU A 220 17.59 9.54 -15.70
CA LEU A 220 16.97 8.29 -15.25
C LEU A 220 17.58 7.78 -13.95
N LEU A 221 18.91 7.82 -13.79
CA LEU A 221 19.56 7.37 -12.55
C LEU A 221 19.11 8.18 -11.32
N ILE A 222 18.85 9.49 -11.50
CA ILE A 222 18.29 10.35 -10.44
C ILE A 222 16.89 9.90 -10.04
N ASP A 223 16.01 9.57 -11.00
CA ASP A 223 14.64 9.12 -10.72
C ASP A 223 14.60 7.85 -9.84
N TYR A 224 15.63 7.01 -9.94
CA TYR A 224 15.79 5.78 -9.16
C TYR A 224 16.74 5.93 -7.97
N SER A 225 17.16 7.16 -7.62
CA SER A 225 18.04 7.45 -6.49
C SER A 225 19.37 6.66 -6.50
N THR A 226 19.90 6.31 -7.68
CA THR A 226 21.17 5.62 -7.82
C THR A 226 22.26 6.55 -8.37
N ASN A 227 23.47 6.42 -7.81
CA ASN A 227 24.67 7.14 -8.28
C ASN A 227 25.62 6.21 -9.07
N LYS A 228 25.23 4.95 -9.31
CA LYS A 228 25.98 3.97 -10.09
C LYS A 228 25.32 3.76 -11.45
N ASP A 229 26.02 3.18 -12.41
CA ASP A 229 25.47 2.83 -13.74
C ASP A 229 24.37 1.73 -13.69
N LEU A 230 24.03 1.25 -12.49
CA LEU A 230 23.05 0.22 -12.20
C LEU A 230 21.99 0.76 -11.22
N ILE A 231 20.74 0.41 -11.49
CA ILE A 231 19.53 0.65 -10.70
C ILE A 231 19.14 -0.65 -10.02
#